data_AF-A0A068UQ23-F1
#
_entry.id   AF-A0A068UQ23-F1
#
_cell.length_a   1.000
_cell.length_b   1.000
_cell.length_c   1.000
_cell.angle_alpha   90.00
_cell.angle_beta   90.00
_cell.angle_gamma   90.00
#
_symmetry.space_group_name_H-M   'P 1'
#
loop_
_entity.id
_entity.type
_entity.pdbx_description
1 polymer ?
#
loop_
_entity_poly.entity_id
_entity_poly.type
_entity_poly.pdbx_seq_one_letter_code
_entity_poly.pdbx_strand_id
1 'polypeptide(L)'
;MFVQEFAFLFRLNFRMLSSFCEVKGMLMVRMARSHFFVVGILVLCCWTVKTKAEYMRYKDPKQPVDVRVKDLMSRMTLAEKIGQMSQIDRVVASAEVVRNYYIGSVFNGGESLLPNRATPETWMDMVNEFQKGALSTRLGIPIIYGIDAIHGNNDVYGATVFPHNIGLGAARQVAF
;
A
#
# COMPACT_ATOMS: atom_id res chain seq x y z
N MET A 1 82.48 12.84 -9.54
CA MET A 1 82.90 11.88 -8.49
C MET A 1 82.43 12.49 -7.16
N PHE A 2 81.16 12.22 -6.79
CA PHE A 2 80.72 11.58 -5.53
C PHE A 2 81.20 12.33 -4.25
N VAL A 3 80.46 12.78 -3.23
CA VAL A 3 79.06 12.78 -2.72
C VAL A 3 79.09 13.86 -1.59
N GLN A 4 78.35 14.97 -1.67
CA GLN A 4 77.03 15.26 -1.06
C GLN A 4 77.06 15.71 0.42
N GLU A 5 76.64 16.96 0.64
CA GLU A 5 76.41 17.70 1.89
C GLU A 5 75.40 17.00 2.82
N PHE A 6 75.57 17.09 4.16
CA PHE A 6 74.42 17.18 5.10
C PHE A 6 74.84 17.69 6.49
N ALA A 7 74.06 18.67 6.96
CA ALA A 7 73.70 18.92 8.36
C ALA A 7 74.69 19.66 9.28
N PHE A 8 74.91 20.92 8.95
CA PHE A 8 75.21 22.00 9.91
C PHE A 8 73.91 22.42 10.65
N LEU A 9 73.38 21.65 11.60
CA LEU A 9 72.14 22.06 12.32
C LEU A 9 71.82 21.31 13.63
N PHE A 10 72.80 21.12 14.53
CA PHE A 10 72.61 20.37 15.80
C PHE A 10 72.75 21.20 17.08
N ARG A 11 72.31 22.47 17.12
CA ARG A 11 72.39 23.27 18.37
C ARG A 11 71.20 24.14 18.76
N LEU A 12 70.02 23.95 18.18
CA LEU A 12 68.81 24.71 18.55
C LEU A 12 67.58 23.79 18.60
N ASN A 13 67.49 22.90 19.58
CA ASN A 13 66.34 21.99 19.67
C ASN A 13 65.91 21.60 21.10
N PHE A 14 65.74 22.59 22.00
CA PHE A 14 65.15 22.30 23.32
C PHE A 14 64.16 23.34 23.85
N ARG A 15 63.81 24.38 23.08
CA ARG A 15 62.87 25.44 23.55
C ARG A 15 61.59 25.60 22.74
N MET A 16 61.35 24.74 21.74
CA MET A 16 60.14 24.76 20.90
C MET A 16 59.30 23.47 21.04
N LEU A 17 59.35 22.80 22.19
CA LEU A 17 58.55 21.60 22.45
C LEU A 17 57.56 21.75 23.62
N SER A 18 57.63 22.83 24.40
CA SER A 18 56.65 23.09 25.48
C SER A 18 55.39 23.81 25.00
N SER A 19 55.46 24.64 23.95
CA SER A 19 54.31 25.43 23.48
C SER A 19 53.32 24.66 22.58
N PHE A 20 53.69 23.47 22.11
CA PHE A 20 52.82 22.64 21.27
C PHE A 20 51.95 21.64 22.08
N CYS A 21 52.21 21.49 23.38
CA CYS A 21 51.46 20.56 24.23
C CYS A 21 50.14 21.16 24.76
N GLU A 22 50.09 22.47 25.02
CA GLU A 22 48.86 23.14 25.54
C GLU A 22 47.76 23.35 24.49
N VAL A 23 48.11 23.54 23.21
CA VAL A 23 47.11 23.81 22.16
C VAL A 23 46.38 22.53 21.72
N LYS A 24 47.02 21.36 21.82
CA LYS A 24 46.39 20.07 21.48
C LYS A 24 45.34 19.63 22.50
N GLY A 25 45.55 19.90 23.79
CA GLY A 25 44.56 19.57 24.84
C GLY A 25 43.26 20.36 24.70
N MET A 26 43.34 21.64 24.33
CA MET A 26 42.18 22.54 24.25
C MET A 26 41.32 22.31 22.99
N LEU A 27 41.92 21.87 21.87
CA LEU A 27 41.19 21.54 20.64
C LEU A 27 40.45 20.19 20.75
N MET A 28 41.05 19.22 21.44
CA MET A 28 40.50 17.87 21.61
C MET A 28 39.29 17.83 22.58
N VAL A 29 39.27 18.70 23.59
CA VAL A 29 38.12 18.86 24.52
C VAL A 29 36.93 19.56 23.85
N ARG A 30 37.17 20.47 22.90
CA ARG A 30 36.10 21.14 22.12
C ARG A 30 35.43 20.22 21.10
N MET A 31 36.19 19.34 20.44
CA MET A 31 35.64 18.35 19.51
C MET A 31 34.82 17.26 20.22
N ALA A 32 35.27 16.75 21.37
CA ALA A 32 34.53 15.72 22.11
C ALA A 32 33.16 16.22 22.60
N ARG A 33 33.06 17.46 23.08
CA ARG A 33 31.79 18.10 23.49
C ARG A 33 30.75 18.24 22.36
N SER A 34 31.21 18.45 21.12
CA SER A 34 30.35 18.57 19.94
C SER A 34 29.74 17.22 19.53
N HIS A 35 30.51 16.13 19.63
CA HIS A 35 30.03 14.78 19.29
C HIS A 35 29.00 14.27 20.31
N PHE A 36 29.17 14.56 21.60
CA PHE A 36 28.17 14.24 22.62
C PHE A 36 26.84 14.98 22.42
N PHE A 37 26.88 16.23 21.92
CA PHE A 37 25.67 17.01 21.62
C PHE A 37 24.93 16.47 20.38
N VAL A 38 25.67 16.12 19.32
CA VAL A 38 25.09 15.56 18.08
C VAL A 38 24.53 14.15 18.31
N VAL A 39 25.23 13.31 19.08
CA VAL A 39 24.73 12.00 19.50
C VAL A 39 23.53 12.15 20.44
N GLY A 40 23.53 13.13 21.34
CA GLY A 40 22.38 13.46 22.20
C GLY A 40 21.14 13.87 21.42
N ILE A 41 21.29 14.70 20.39
CA ILE A 41 20.19 15.11 19.48
C ILE A 41 19.70 13.92 18.64
N LEU A 42 20.61 13.07 18.13
CA LEU A 42 20.23 11.85 17.40
C LEU A 42 19.48 10.85 18.30
N VAL A 43 19.91 10.66 19.55
CA VAL A 43 19.23 9.79 20.53
C VAL A 43 17.87 10.37 20.95
N LEU A 44 17.75 11.69 21.11
CA LEU A 44 16.46 12.38 21.33
C LEU A 44 15.53 12.28 20.12
N CYS A 45 16.05 12.38 18.89
CA CYS A 45 15.29 12.14 17.65
C CYS A 45 14.84 10.68 17.50
N CYS A 46 15.60 9.71 18.02
CA CYS A 46 15.21 8.31 18.03
C CYS A 46 14.13 7.97 19.08
N TRP A 47 13.93 8.81 20.10
CA TRP A 47 12.86 8.62 21.09
C TRP A 47 11.49 9.19 20.68
N THR A 48 11.44 10.11 19.72
CA THR A 48 10.19 10.80 19.35
C THR A 48 9.39 10.14 18.23
N VAL A 49 9.86 9.04 17.62
CA VAL A 49 9.12 8.34 16.56
C VAL A 49 8.75 6.92 16.99
N LYS A 50 7.83 6.80 17.95
CA LYS A 50 6.99 5.60 18.10
C LYS A 50 5.63 5.86 17.45
N THR A 51 5.57 5.72 16.13
CA THR A 51 4.27 5.63 15.44
C THR A 51 3.64 4.28 15.74
N LYS A 52 2.72 4.23 16.72
CA LYS A 52 1.81 3.09 16.84
C LYS A 52 0.93 3.09 15.60
N ALA A 53 1.00 2.04 14.78
CA ALA A 53 0.00 1.81 13.74
C ALA A 53 -1.38 1.79 14.42
N GLU A 54 -2.30 2.63 13.93
CA GLU A 54 -3.65 2.69 14.47
C GLU A 54 -4.34 1.34 14.26
N TYR A 55 -4.86 0.75 15.33
CA TYR A 55 -5.62 -0.50 15.23
C TYR A 55 -6.99 -0.23 14.60
N MET A 56 -7.16 -0.68 13.36
CA MET A 56 -8.38 -0.51 12.58
C MET A 56 -9.31 -1.72 12.79
N ARG A 57 -10.36 -1.55 13.59
CA ARG A 57 -11.30 -2.65 13.91
C ARG A 57 -11.96 -3.23 12.66
N TYR A 58 -12.25 -2.40 11.65
CA TYR A 58 -12.88 -2.86 10.41
C TYR A 58 -12.03 -3.88 9.64
N LYS A 59 -10.70 -3.89 9.84
CA LYS A 59 -9.78 -4.85 9.23
C LYS A 59 -9.62 -6.14 10.03
N ASP A 60 -10.11 -6.20 11.27
CA ASP A 60 -10.01 -7.39 12.11
C ASP A 60 -11.17 -8.36 11.80
N PRO A 61 -10.91 -9.54 11.20
CA PRO A 61 -11.95 -10.51 10.86
C PRO A 61 -12.60 -11.15 12.10
N LYS A 62 -12.02 -11.00 13.30
CA LYS A 62 -12.59 -11.52 14.56
C LYS A 62 -13.66 -10.60 15.15
N GLN A 63 -13.77 -9.36 14.67
CA GLN A 63 -14.78 -8.42 15.14
C GLN A 63 -16.15 -8.71 14.49
N PRO A 64 -17.26 -8.53 15.23
CA PRO A 64 -18.60 -8.61 14.64
C PRO A 64 -18.77 -7.69 13.44
N VAL A 65 -19.59 -8.11 12.47
CA VAL A 65 -19.81 -7.34 11.23
C VAL A 65 -20.30 -5.92 11.52
N ASP A 66 -21.24 -5.74 12.46
CA ASP A 66 -21.78 -4.43 12.79
C ASP A 66 -20.71 -3.49 13.40
N VAL A 67 -19.79 -4.04 14.20
CA VAL A 67 -18.65 -3.31 14.76
C VAL A 67 -17.70 -2.87 13.64
N ARG A 68 -17.41 -3.77 12.68
CA ARG A 68 -16.56 -3.46 11.52
C ARG A 68 -17.19 -2.40 10.63
N VAL A 69 -18.49 -2.49 10.38
CA VAL A 69 -19.26 -1.51 9.59
C VAL A 69 -19.27 -0.14 10.28
N LYS A 70 -19.56 -0.08 11.57
CA LYS A 70 -19.57 1.19 12.33
C LYS A 70 -18.20 1.86 12.34
N ASP A 71 -17.13 1.09 12.59
CA ASP A 71 -15.75 1.61 12.55
C ASP A 71 -15.40 2.12 11.14
N LEU A 72 -15.68 1.36 10.08
CA LEU A 72 -15.41 1.78 8.70
C LEU A 72 -16.18 3.04 8.31
N MET A 73 -17.49 3.08 8.54
CA MET A 73 -18.35 4.21 8.19
C MET A 73 -17.97 5.50 8.91
N SER A 74 -17.43 5.39 10.13
CA SER A 74 -16.92 6.55 10.89
C SER A 74 -15.64 7.14 10.29
N ARG A 75 -14.88 6.34 9.54
CA ARG A 75 -13.61 6.71 8.90
C ARG A 75 -13.78 7.23 7.47
N MET A 76 -14.96 7.04 6.87
CA MET A 76 -15.24 7.42 5.49
C MET A 76 -15.59 8.90 5.35
N THR A 77 -14.97 9.53 4.37
CA THR A 77 -15.37 10.82 3.79
C THR A 77 -16.71 10.69 3.06
N LEU A 78 -17.33 11.83 2.73
CA LEU A 78 -18.54 11.84 1.91
C LEU A 78 -18.31 11.23 0.52
N ALA A 79 -17.16 11.54 -0.11
CA ALA A 79 -16.79 10.99 -1.42
C ALA A 79 -16.70 9.46 -1.39
N GLU A 80 -16.06 8.89 -0.36
CA GLU A 80 -15.98 7.43 -0.20
C GLU A 80 -17.38 6.81 0.00
N LYS A 81 -18.29 7.48 0.71
CA LYS A 81 -19.67 6.98 0.89
C LYS A 81 -20.46 7.00 -0.43
N ILE A 82 -20.35 8.07 -1.20
CA ILE A 82 -20.98 8.18 -2.52
C ILE A 82 -20.40 7.13 -3.48
N GLY A 83 -19.08 6.93 -3.45
CA GLY A 83 -18.41 5.90 -4.23
C GLY A 83 -18.96 4.50 -3.93
N GLN A 84 -19.17 4.18 -2.65
CA GLN A 84 -19.77 2.90 -2.24
C GLN A 84 -21.21 2.70 -2.74
N MET A 85 -21.97 3.78 -2.96
CA MET A 85 -23.32 3.72 -3.53
C MET A 85 -23.33 3.69 -5.06
N SER A 86 -22.16 3.75 -5.70
CA SER A 86 -22.03 3.80 -7.16
C SER A 86 -21.66 2.42 -7.71
N GLN A 87 -22.51 1.91 -8.59
CA GLN A 87 -22.22 0.76 -9.45
C GLN A 87 -21.97 1.26 -10.88
N ILE A 88 -20.86 0.86 -11.48
CA ILE A 88 -20.52 1.22 -12.87
C ILE A 88 -20.41 -0.03 -13.74
N ASP A 89 -20.62 0.12 -15.04
CA ASP A 89 -20.38 -0.97 -15.98
C ASP A 89 -18.87 -1.21 -16.18
N ARG A 90 -18.46 -2.47 -16.38
CA ARG A 90 -17.07 -2.82 -16.66
C ARG A 90 -16.46 -2.10 -17.86
N VAL A 91 -17.24 -1.68 -18.85
CA VAL A 91 -16.71 -1.02 -20.07
C VAL A 91 -16.11 0.35 -19.77
N VAL A 92 -16.53 1.00 -18.68
CA VAL A 92 -15.96 2.27 -18.20
C VAL A 92 -15.06 2.08 -16.97
N ALA A 93 -14.89 0.84 -16.50
CA ALA A 93 -14.10 0.54 -15.33
C ALA A 93 -12.61 0.35 -15.68
N SER A 94 -11.76 0.79 -14.77
CA SER A 94 -10.33 0.47 -14.72
C SER A 94 -9.88 0.55 -13.27
N ALA A 95 -8.72 -0.01 -12.93
CA ALA A 95 -8.13 0.14 -11.60
C ALA A 95 -8.02 1.62 -11.19
N GLU A 96 -7.72 2.52 -12.13
CA GLU A 96 -7.65 3.95 -11.88
C GLU A 96 -9.02 4.57 -11.57
N VAL A 97 -10.04 4.29 -12.39
CA VAL A 97 -11.40 4.81 -12.17
C VAL A 97 -11.93 4.33 -10.82
N VAL A 98 -11.78 3.04 -10.52
CA VAL A 98 -12.19 2.45 -9.24
C VAL A 98 -11.49 3.13 -8.07
N ARG A 99 -10.18 3.37 -8.18
CA ARG A 99 -9.38 4.03 -7.15
C ARG A 99 -9.76 5.50 -6.95
N ASN A 100 -9.85 6.27 -8.03
CA ASN A 100 -10.05 7.73 -7.98
C ASN A 100 -11.45 8.11 -7.48
N TYR A 101 -12.46 7.29 -7.77
CA TYR A 101 -13.86 7.57 -7.43
C TYR A 101 -14.42 6.69 -6.30
N TYR A 102 -13.57 5.88 -5.65
CA TYR A 102 -13.95 5.01 -4.53
C TYR A 102 -15.13 4.07 -4.84
N ILE A 103 -15.20 3.62 -6.09
CA ILE A 103 -16.32 2.82 -6.64
C ILE A 103 -16.58 1.62 -5.74
N GLY A 104 -17.85 1.40 -5.39
CA GLY A 104 -18.29 0.29 -4.54
C GLY A 104 -18.61 -0.97 -5.31
N SER A 105 -19.06 -0.84 -6.56
CA SER A 105 -19.43 -1.99 -7.38
C SER A 105 -19.12 -1.80 -8.86
N VAL A 106 -18.75 -2.90 -9.51
CA VAL A 106 -18.66 -3.00 -10.97
C VAL A 106 -19.62 -4.08 -11.43
N PHE A 107 -20.29 -3.89 -12.56
CA PHE A 107 -21.25 -4.82 -13.13
C PHE A 107 -20.88 -5.20 -14.56
N ASN A 108 -21.15 -6.45 -14.92
CA ASN A 108 -21.11 -6.91 -16.31
C ASN A 108 -22.52 -6.82 -16.92
N GLY A 109 -22.81 -5.74 -17.64
CA GLY A 109 -24.02 -5.65 -18.44
C GLY A 109 -24.02 -6.67 -19.58
N GLY A 110 -25.21 -7.11 -20.02
CA GLY A 110 -25.35 -8.13 -21.08
C GLY A 110 -24.75 -7.75 -22.44
N GLU A 111 -24.50 -6.45 -22.70
CA GLU A 111 -23.82 -5.98 -23.91
C GLU A 111 -22.29 -5.85 -23.73
N SER A 112 -21.77 -6.02 -22.52
CA SER A 112 -20.36 -5.81 -22.16
C SER A 112 -19.49 -7.03 -22.42
N LEU A 113 -19.63 -7.62 -23.61
CA LEU A 113 -18.99 -8.88 -23.98
C LEU A 113 -17.46 -8.76 -23.94
N LEU A 114 -16.83 -9.68 -23.19
CA LEU A 114 -15.39 -9.94 -23.32
C LEU A 114 -15.08 -10.49 -24.72
N PRO A 115 -13.78 -10.51 -25.14
CA PRO A 115 -13.39 -11.11 -26.40
C PRO A 115 -14.03 -12.49 -26.61
N ASN A 116 -14.41 -12.79 -27.85
CA ASN A 116 -15.08 -14.04 -28.19
C ASN A 116 -14.29 -15.23 -27.61
N ARG A 117 -14.95 -16.04 -26.77
CA ARG A 117 -14.38 -17.17 -26.04
C ARG A 117 -13.39 -16.83 -24.91
N ALA A 118 -13.58 -15.71 -24.22
CA ALA A 118 -12.83 -15.40 -23.00
C ALA A 118 -12.86 -16.56 -21.99
N THR A 119 -11.68 -16.97 -21.52
CA THR A 119 -11.54 -18.08 -20.57
C THR A 119 -11.89 -17.63 -19.15
N PRO A 120 -12.20 -18.56 -18.21
CA PRO A 120 -12.39 -18.22 -16.80
C PRO A 120 -11.22 -17.41 -16.20
N GLU A 121 -9.99 -17.70 -16.61
CA GLU A 121 -8.80 -16.95 -16.19
C GLU A 121 -8.84 -15.50 -16.67
N THR A 122 -9.31 -15.25 -17.90
CA THR A 122 -9.48 -13.89 -18.42
C THR A 122 -10.48 -13.09 -17.58
N TRP A 123 -11.57 -13.72 -17.14
CA TRP A 123 -12.53 -13.10 -16.22
C TRP A 123 -11.92 -12.80 -14.86
N MET A 124 -11.18 -13.75 -14.28
CA MET A 124 -10.50 -13.56 -13.00
C MET A 124 -9.47 -12.42 -13.06
N ASP A 125 -8.66 -12.37 -14.10
CA ASP A 125 -7.64 -11.33 -14.27
C ASP A 125 -8.26 -9.94 -14.38
N MET A 126 -9.36 -9.79 -15.12
CA MET A 126 -10.12 -8.55 -15.22
C MET A 126 -10.66 -8.11 -13.84
N VAL A 127 -11.36 -9.00 -13.13
CA VAL A 127 -11.94 -8.64 -11.81
C VAL A 127 -10.83 -8.30 -10.81
N ASN A 128 -9.70 -9.03 -10.86
CA ASN A 128 -8.53 -8.74 -10.03
C ASN A 128 -7.90 -7.39 -10.35
N GLU A 129 -7.91 -6.94 -11.60
CA GLU A 129 -7.43 -5.61 -11.99
C GLU A 129 -8.26 -4.50 -11.33
N PHE A 130 -9.60 -4.58 -11.41
CA PHE A 130 -10.48 -3.65 -10.73
C PHE A 130 -10.30 -3.68 -9.20
N GLN A 131 -10.15 -4.89 -8.63
CA GLN A 131 -9.96 -5.05 -7.20
C GLN A 131 -8.64 -4.44 -6.71
N LYS A 132 -7.56 -4.52 -7.50
CA LYS A 132 -6.30 -3.83 -7.19
C LYS A 132 -6.50 -2.32 -7.06
N GLY A 133 -7.32 -1.73 -7.92
CA GLY A 133 -7.72 -0.32 -7.81
C GLY A 133 -8.38 -0.01 -6.47
N ALA A 134 -9.40 -0.78 -6.11
CA ALA A 134 -10.15 -0.61 -4.86
C ALA A 134 -9.28 -0.74 -3.61
N LEU A 135 -8.45 -1.79 -3.57
CA LEU A 135 -7.57 -2.09 -2.43
C LEU A 135 -6.42 -1.10 -2.26
N SER A 136 -6.07 -0.36 -3.32
CA SER A 136 -5.04 0.70 -3.27
C SER A 136 -5.55 2.03 -2.69
N THR A 137 -6.86 2.16 -2.45
CA THR A 137 -7.43 3.35 -1.79
C THR A 137 -7.03 3.45 -0.33
N ARG A 138 -7.19 4.64 0.27
CA ARG A 138 -6.84 4.91 1.67
C ARG A 138 -7.44 3.91 2.66
N LEU A 139 -8.71 3.53 2.47
CA LEU A 139 -9.41 2.57 3.34
C LEU A 139 -9.34 1.13 2.82
N GLY A 140 -8.96 0.92 1.55
CA GLY A 140 -8.84 -0.40 0.92
C GLY A 140 -10.15 -1.19 0.97
N ILE A 141 -11.28 -0.54 0.71
CA ILE A 141 -12.59 -1.20 0.67
C ILE A 141 -12.69 -1.96 -0.65
N PRO A 142 -12.92 -3.28 -0.65
CA PRO A 142 -13.03 -4.06 -1.88
C PRO A 142 -14.32 -3.70 -2.64
N ILE A 143 -14.29 -3.83 -3.97
CA ILE A 143 -15.51 -3.79 -4.76
C ILE A 143 -16.29 -5.11 -4.63
N ILE A 144 -17.59 -5.04 -4.88
CA ILE A 144 -18.42 -6.18 -5.26
C ILE A 144 -18.64 -6.18 -6.79
N TYR A 145 -18.41 -7.33 -7.43
CA TYR A 145 -18.61 -7.50 -8.88
C TYR A 145 -19.93 -8.22 -9.13
N GLY A 146 -20.81 -7.64 -9.95
CA GLY A 146 -22.10 -8.23 -10.32
C GLY A 146 -22.13 -8.74 -11.75
N ILE A 147 -22.96 -9.76 -12.00
CA ILE A 147 -23.19 -10.37 -13.31
C ILE A 147 -24.57 -11.04 -13.34
N ASP A 148 -25.21 -11.05 -14.50
CA ASP A 148 -26.50 -11.72 -14.72
C ASP A 148 -26.30 -13.24 -14.95
N ALA A 149 -25.98 -13.97 -13.88
CA ALA A 149 -25.89 -15.44 -13.89
C ALA A 149 -27.26 -16.11 -13.69
N ILE A 150 -28.21 -15.86 -14.60
CA ILE A 150 -29.64 -16.13 -14.40
C ILE A 150 -30.07 -17.55 -14.80
N HIS A 151 -29.22 -18.30 -15.50
CA HIS A 151 -29.46 -19.69 -15.89
C HIS A 151 -28.14 -20.44 -16.05
N GLY A 152 -27.30 -20.34 -15.01
CA GLY A 152 -25.87 -20.63 -15.10
C GLY A 152 -25.08 -19.34 -15.29
N ASN A 153 -23.75 -19.43 -15.38
CA ASN A 153 -22.92 -18.26 -15.66
C ASN A 153 -22.91 -17.98 -17.17
N ASN A 154 -24.06 -17.58 -17.70
CA ASN A 154 -24.39 -17.58 -19.13
C ASN A 154 -23.50 -16.67 -20.00
N ASP A 155 -22.84 -15.68 -19.42
CA ASP A 155 -21.92 -14.80 -20.15
C ASP A 155 -20.52 -15.39 -20.30
N VAL A 156 -20.19 -16.44 -19.53
CA VAL A 156 -18.88 -17.10 -19.56
C VAL A 156 -18.88 -18.21 -20.59
N TYR A 157 -17.97 -18.11 -21.55
CA TYR A 157 -17.81 -19.13 -22.58
C TYR A 157 -17.47 -20.51 -21.96
N GLY A 158 -18.20 -21.53 -22.39
CA GLY A 158 -18.02 -22.90 -21.91
C GLY A 158 -18.70 -23.19 -20.57
N ALA A 159 -19.36 -22.23 -19.94
CA ALA A 159 -20.17 -22.48 -18.75
C ALA A 159 -21.41 -23.33 -19.07
N THR A 160 -21.84 -24.14 -18.11
CA THR A 160 -23.11 -24.86 -18.20
C THR A 160 -24.28 -23.87 -18.23
N VAL A 161 -25.14 -24.00 -19.24
CA VAL A 161 -26.37 -23.22 -19.38
C VAL A 161 -27.56 -24.10 -19.01
N PHE A 162 -28.28 -23.69 -17.98
CA PHE A 162 -29.48 -24.37 -17.49
C PHE A 162 -30.74 -23.91 -18.24
N PRO A 163 -31.85 -24.67 -18.16
CA PRO A 163 -33.13 -24.18 -18.64
C PRO A 163 -33.51 -22.87 -17.96
N HIS A 164 -34.11 -21.94 -18.71
CA HIS A 164 -34.66 -20.71 -18.11
C HIS A 164 -35.76 -21.02 -17.08
N ASN A 165 -36.02 -20.05 -16.21
CA ASN A 165 -36.92 -20.17 -15.05
C ASN A 165 -38.31 -20.72 -15.38
N ILE A 166 -38.87 -20.45 -16.58
CA ILE A 166 -40.16 -21.03 -16.99
C ILE A 166 -40.10 -22.56 -17.12
N GLY A 167 -39.00 -23.10 -17.65
CA GLY A 167 -38.77 -24.54 -17.77
C GLY A 167 -38.53 -25.20 -16.40
N LEU A 168 -37.77 -24.53 -15.52
CA LEU A 168 -37.59 -24.97 -14.13
C LEU A 168 -38.93 -24.98 -13.37
N GLY A 169 -39.76 -23.95 -13.57
CA GLY A 169 -41.10 -23.89 -13.04
C GLY A 169 -41.97 -25.06 -13.51
N ALA A 170 -41.93 -25.38 -14.81
CA ALA A 170 -42.66 -26.50 -15.40
C ALA A 170 -42.24 -27.87 -14.83
N ALA A 171 -40.98 -28.03 -14.41
CA ALA A 171 -40.48 -29.27 -13.82
C ALA A 171 -41.06 -29.58 -12.42
N ARG A 172 -41.63 -28.58 -11.71
CA ARG A 172 -42.22 -28.74 -10.36
C ARG A 172 -41.28 -29.40 -9.33
N GLN A 173 -39.97 -29.22 -9.49
CA GLN A 173 -38.95 -29.78 -8.60
C GLN A 173 -38.15 -28.64 -7.95
N VAL A 174 -38.24 -28.54 -6.62
CA VAL A 174 -37.63 -27.45 -5.82
C VAL A 174 -36.31 -27.82 -5.14
N ALA A 175 -35.94 -29.10 -5.13
CA ALA A 175 -34.74 -29.61 -4.48
C ALA A 175 -33.87 -30.41 -5.46
N PHE A 176 -32.55 -30.23 -5.31
CA PHE A 176 -31.51 -31.02 -5.95
C PHE A 176 -31.15 -32.23 -5.08
#